data_AF-A0A7S3KM85-F1
#
_entry.id   AF-A0A7S3KM85-F1
#
_cell.length_a   1.000
_cell.length_b   1.000
_cell.length_c   1.000
_cell.angle_alpha   90.00
_cell.angle_beta   90.00
_cell.angle_gamma   90.00
#
_symmetry.space_group_name_H-M   'P 1'
#
loop_
_entity.id
_entity.type
_entity.pdbx_description
1 polymer ?
#
loop_
_entity_poly.entity_id
_entity_poly.type
_entity_poly.pdbx_seq_one_letter_code
_entity_poly.pdbx_strand_id
1 'polypeptide(L)'
;MNNPDTTYAVMSYFPFPLYLGMCLPSTCNSQNSRIIAQALNQFVQSQGVMISGRLIFPYTEPPQVKAGNWVGFFGFGFLALLCIFGIIVEYTNLFGKVDYTDVEESQKDKVLVHSKNPLGKLFISFSFSRNLRKMFWTPQNKGDYLSVFNGIRVISMGYIIFGHIHESFGVLPIANGQEMAKIQTSWYGIFIMGAFYAVDVFFFLSAFLGAYLMIPKLQNSNLLSLILNFVMIYIHRFIRLIPTLALFICLMLTFLNFLGNGPLWEMIDYLLVQPCQKYWWTVLTFSNNFYPPSGKLGCMTVL
;
A
#
# COMPACT_ATOMS: atom_id res chain seq x y z
N MET A 1 -8.44 -40.00 -20.82
CA MET A 1 -7.54 -39.42 -21.85
C MET A 1 -7.95 -37.98 -22.06
N ASN A 2 -7.05 -37.06 -21.73
CA ASN A 2 -7.20 -35.63 -21.92
C ASN A 2 -7.28 -35.29 -23.42
N ASN A 3 -8.10 -34.31 -23.77
CA ASN A 3 -7.69 -33.27 -24.72
C ASN A 3 -8.18 -31.90 -24.21
N PRO A 4 -7.30 -30.88 -24.08
CA PRO A 4 -7.60 -29.60 -23.43
C PRO A 4 -7.67 -28.49 -24.48
N ASP A 5 -8.87 -28.05 -24.88
CA ASP A 5 -9.04 -26.82 -25.66
C ASP A 5 -10.50 -26.39 -25.67
N THR A 6 -11.04 -26.10 -24.49
CA THR A 6 -12.28 -25.32 -24.41
C THR A 6 -12.11 -24.18 -23.44
N THR A 7 -11.61 -23.09 -24.00
CA THR A 7 -11.64 -21.75 -23.42
C THR A 7 -13.09 -21.28 -23.43
N TYR A 8 -13.89 -21.69 -22.45
CA TYR A 8 -15.21 -21.09 -22.25
C TYR A 8 -15.02 -19.71 -21.61
N ALA A 9 -15.10 -18.66 -22.41
CA ALA A 9 -15.37 -17.32 -21.91
C ALA A 9 -16.82 -17.29 -21.40
N VAL A 10 -17.03 -17.68 -20.14
CA VAL A 10 -18.31 -17.44 -19.48
C VAL A 10 -18.35 -15.96 -19.11
N MET A 11 -18.79 -15.13 -20.05
CA MET A 11 -19.28 -13.78 -19.74
C MET A 11 -20.59 -13.94 -18.98
N SER A 12 -20.47 -14.24 -17.69
CA SER A 12 -21.60 -14.29 -16.78
C SER A 12 -22.05 -12.85 -16.54
N TYR A 13 -23.33 -12.59 -16.82
CA TYR A 13 -24.01 -11.29 -16.79
C TYR A 13 -24.04 -10.59 -15.41
N PHE A 14 -23.30 -11.09 -14.43
CA PHE A 14 -23.10 -10.47 -13.12
C PHE A 14 -21.60 -10.42 -12.84
N PRO A 15 -20.96 -9.25 -12.87
CA PRO A 15 -19.53 -9.12 -12.59
C PRO A 15 -19.19 -9.34 -11.11
N PHE A 16 -20.18 -9.66 -10.27
CA PHE A 16 -20.02 -9.81 -8.83
C PHE A 16 -20.25 -11.27 -8.41
N PRO A 17 -19.26 -11.93 -7.78
CA PRO A 17 -19.44 -13.26 -7.22
C PRO A 17 -20.55 -13.25 -6.15
N LEU A 18 -21.45 -14.25 -6.21
CA LEU A 18 -22.48 -14.44 -5.19
C LEU A 18 -21.84 -15.10 -3.96
N TYR A 19 -21.94 -14.43 -2.81
CA TYR A 19 -21.51 -14.99 -1.53
C TYR A 19 -22.72 -15.47 -0.74
N LEU A 20 -22.74 -16.76 -0.40
CA LEU A 20 -23.72 -17.35 0.49
C LEU A 20 -23.04 -17.74 1.80
N GLY A 21 -23.44 -17.11 2.90
CA GLY A 21 -23.00 -17.47 4.24
C GLY A 21 -24.10 -18.22 4.98
N MET A 22 -23.75 -19.26 5.73
CA MET A 22 -24.66 -19.94 6.65
C MET A 22 -24.05 -20.03 8.05
N CYS A 23 -24.85 -19.78 9.08
CA CYS A 23 -24.44 -20.00 10.47
C CYS A 23 -24.59 -21.48 10.81
N LEU A 24 -23.50 -22.10 11.26
CA LEU A 24 -23.49 -23.46 11.77
C LEU A 24 -23.38 -23.45 13.31
N PRO A 25 -23.98 -24.43 14.01
CA PRO A 25 -23.78 -24.59 15.45
C PRO A 25 -22.30 -24.78 15.79
N SER A 26 -21.88 -24.29 16.96
CA SER A 26 -20.50 -24.40 17.46
C SER A 26 -20.01 -25.84 17.66
N THR A 27 -20.93 -26.81 17.71
CA THR A 27 -20.65 -28.25 17.79
C THR A 27 -20.24 -28.87 16.45
N CYS A 28 -20.38 -28.14 15.33
CA CYS A 28 -20.06 -28.65 14.01
C CYS A 28 -18.53 -28.61 13.76
N ASN A 29 -17.91 -29.77 13.58
CA ASN A 29 -16.49 -29.87 13.22
C ASN A 29 -16.27 -29.66 11.70
N SER A 30 -15.03 -29.39 11.28
CA SER A 30 -14.63 -29.14 9.89
C SER A 30 -15.13 -30.21 8.91
N GLN A 31 -15.15 -31.48 9.31
CA GLN A 31 -15.65 -32.59 8.48
C GLN A 31 -17.18 -32.56 8.30
N ASN A 32 -17.94 -32.25 9.35
CA ASN A 32 -19.41 -32.18 9.30
C ASN A 32 -19.87 -30.97 8.46
N SER A 33 -19.17 -29.85 8.58
CA SER A 33 -19.45 -28.65 7.78
C SER A 33 -19.25 -28.87 6.27
N ARG A 34 -18.27 -29.71 5.87
CA ARG A 34 -18.06 -30.09 4.46
C ARG A 34 -19.24 -30.86 3.88
N ILE A 35 -19.84 -31.75 4.65
CA ILE A 35 -20.99 -32.56 4.22
C ILE A 35 -22.20 -31.65 3.96
N ILE A 36 -22.49 -30.73 4.89
CA ILE A 36 -23.60 -29.77 4.76
C ILE A 36 -23.41 -28.89 3.51
N ALA A 37 -22.19 -28.40 3.30
CA ALA A 37 -21.87 -27.56 2.17
C ALA A 37 -21.92 -28.29 0.82
N GLN A 38 -21.52 -29.58 0.78
CA GLN A 38 -21.68 -30.43 -0.40
C GLN A 38 -23.15 -30.70 -0.72
N ALA A 39 -23.97 -31.00 0.31
CA ALA A 39 -25.41 -31.18 0.15
C ALA A 39 -26.10 -29.92 -0.37
N LEU A 40 -25.69 -28.74 0.12
CA LEU A 40 -26.18 -27.46 -0.36
C LEU A 40 -25.82 -27.22 -1.83
N ASN A 41 -24.58 -27.53 -2.24
CA ASN A 41 -24.17 -27.40 -3.63
C ASN A 41 -24.98 -28.34 -4.55
N GLN A 42 -25.20 -29.60 -4.13
CA GLN A 42 -26.05 -30.54 -4.86
C GLN A 42 -27.50 -30.05 -4.96
N PHE A 43 -28.06 -29.50 -3.88
CA PHE A 43 -29.39 -28.91 -3.90
C PHE A 43 -29.50 -27.75 -4.89
N VAL A 44 -28.53 -26.83 -4.92
CA VAL A 44 -28.57 -25.70 -5.85
C VAL A 44 -28.39 -26.15 -7.30
N GLN A 45 -27.53 -27.14 -7.55
CA GLN A 45 -27.41 -27.76 -8.88
C GLN A 45 -28.72 -28.41 -9.34
N SER A 46 -29.50 -29.00 -8.43
CA SER A 46 -30.82 -29.55 -8.75
C SER A 46 -31.84 -28.50 -9.21
N GLN A 47 -31.63 -27.23 -8.84
CA GLN A 47 -32.46 -26.10 -9.27
C GLN A 47 -31.97 -25.49 -10.61
N GLY A 48 -31.02 -26.13 -11.30
CA GLY A 48 -30.48 -25.67 -12.58
C GLY A 48 -29.43 -24.55 -12.45
N VAL A 49 -28.94 -24.27 -11.23
CA VAL A 49 -27.91 -23.25 -10.98
C VAL A 49 -26.57 -23.95 -10.74
N MET A 50 -25.62 -23.76 -11.65
CA MET A 50 -24.24 -24.28 -11.51
C MET A 50 -23.43 -23.34 -10.61
N ILE A 51 -23.29 -23.67 -9.32
CA ILE A 51 -22.35 -22.99 -8.44
C ILE A 51 -20.96 -23.62 -8.60
N SER A 52 -20.04 -22.91 -9.25
CA SER A 52 -18.60 -23.15 -9.10
C SER A 52 -18.11 -22.26 -7.98
N GLY A 53 -17.99 -22.82 -6.77
CA GLY A 53 -17.67 -22.05 -5.57
C GLY A 53 -16.68 -22.76 -4.67
N ARG A 54 -15.78 -22.00 -4.06
CA ARG A 54 -14.89 -22.47 -3.00
C ARG A 54 -15.63 -22.37 -1.67
N LEU A 55 -15.73 -23.48 -0.95
CA LEU A 55 -16.29 -23.51 0.39
C LEU A 55 -15.25 -22.98 1.38
N ILE A 56 -15.59 -21.88 2.03
CA ILE A 56 -14.76 -21.23 3.04
C ILE A 56 -15.35 -21.58 4.41
N PHE A 57 -14.56 -22.28 5.23
CA PHE A 57 -14.98 -22.67 6.57
C PHE A 57 -14.38 -21.70 7.59
N PRO A 58 -15.21 -21.00 8.38
CA PRO A 58 -14.74 -19.98 9.31
C PRO A 58 -14.00 -20.54 10.52
N TYR A 59 -13.89 -21.88 10.67
CA TYR A 59 -12.94 -22.48 11.60
C TYR A 59 -11.53 -22.36 11.00
N THR A 60 -11.06 -21.12 10.97
CA THR A 60 -9.65 -20.83 10.80
C THR A 60 -8.98 -21.26 12.10
N GLU A 61 -8.16 -22.31 12.02
CA GLU A 61 -7.15 -22.52 13.06
C GLU A 61 -6.46 -21.17 13.33
N PRO A 62 -6.12 -20.86 14.59
CA PRO A 62 -5.46 -19.60 14.90
C PRO A 62 -4.26 -19.41 13.96
N PRO A 63 -4.06 -18.20 13.41
CA PRO A 63 -3.03 -17.96 12.40
C PRO A 63 -1.68 -18.45 12.91
N GLN A 64 -1.14 -19.46 12.25
CA GLN A 64 0.16 -20.05 12.58
C GLN A 64 1.25 -19.01 12.33
N VAL A 65 2.05 -18.71 13.35
CA VAL A 65 3.18 -17.79 13.23
C VAL A 65 4.26 -18.46 12.38
N LYS A 66 4.43 -18.00 11.13
CA LYS A 66 5.49 -18.49 10.24
C LYS A 66 6.81 -17.78 10.53
N ALA A 67 7.92 -18.33 10.03
CA ALA A 67 9.24 -17.72 10.13
C ALA A 67 9.29 -16.27 9.60
N GLY A 68 8.54 -15.98 8.52
CA GLY A 68 8.44 -14.62 7.95
C GLY A 68 7.83 -13.60 8.92
N ASN A 69 6.87 -14.00 9.76
CA ASN A 69 6.26 -13.11 10.74
C ASN A 69 7.27 -12.70 11.83
N TRP A 70 8.15 -13.62 12.25
CA TRP A 70 9.23 -13.29 13.18
C TRP A 70 10.19 -12.24 12.63
N VAL A 71 10.58 -12.35 11.35
CA VAL A 71 11.41 -11.32 10.68
C VAL A 71 10.75 -9.95 10.74
N GLY A 72 9.44 -9.90 10.48
CA GLY A 72 8.65 -8.69 10.63
C GLY A 72 8.63 -8.15 12.06
N PHE A 73 8.27 -8.98 13.04
CA PHE A 73 8.23 -8.57 14.45
C PHE A 73 9.57 -8.02 14.94
N PHE A 74 10.68 -8.67 14.60
CA PHE A 74 12.01 -8.17 14.94
C PHE A 74 12.36 -6.88 14.18
N GLY A 75 11.99 -6.78 12.89
CA GLY A 75 12.20 -5.57 12.09
C GLY A 75 11.45 -4.35 12.64
N PHE A 76 10.16 -4.51 12.93
CA PHE A 76 9.34 -3.45 13.53
C PHE A 76 9.75 -3.16 14.98
N GLY A 77 10.12 -4.18 15.75
CA GLY A 77 10.69 -4.02 17.09
C GLY A 77 11.98 -3.21 17.08
N PHE A 78 12.89 -3.50 16.15
CA PHE A 78 14.13 -2.74 15.97
C PHE A 78 13.85 -1.30 15.56
N LEU A 79 12.91 -1.06 14.63
CA LEU A 79 12.51 0.29 14.24
C LEU A 79 11.91 1.07 15.42
N ALA A 80 11.08 0.43 16.25
CA ALA A 80 10.54 1.02 17.47
C ALA A 80 11.64 1.38 18.47
N LEU A 81 12.64 0.50 18.66
CA LEU A 81 13.81 0.78 19.49
C LEU A 81 14.62 1.97 18.97
N LEU A 82 14.82 2.10 17.65
CA LEU A 82 15.46 3.27 17.06
C LEU A 82 14.66 4.56 17.32
N CYS A 83 13.33 4.49 17.25
CA CYS A 83 12.48 5.64 17.55
C CYS A 83 12.57 6.05 19.03
N ILE A 84 12.52 5.08 19.94
CA ILE A 84 12.67 5.31 21.40
C ILE A 84 14.05 5.90 21.68
N PHE A 85 15.11 5.34 21.12
CA PHE A 85 16.47 5.84 21.29
C PHE A 85 16.62 7.26 20.71
N GLY A 86 15.98 7.55 19.56
CA GLY A 86 15.94 8.88 18.99
C GLY A 86 15.28 9.93 19.90
N ILE A 87 14.17 9.57 20.57
CA ILE A 87 13.52 10.41 21.58
C ILE A 87 14.44 10.62 22.78
N ILE A 88 15.10 9.57 23.28
CA ILE A 88 16.05 9.67 24.41
C ILE A 88 17.20 10.63 24.06
N VAL A 89 17.79 10.48 22.87
CA VAL A 89 18.88 11.35 22.40
C VAL A 89 18.42 12.81 22.30
N GLU A 90 17.20 13.05 21.81
CA GLU A 90 16.61 14.40 21.74
C GLU A 90 16.43 15.01 23.13
N TYR A 91 15.88 14.27 24.10
CA TYR A 91 15.57 14.81 25.42
C TYR A 91 16.80 14.98 26.31
N THR A 92 17.72 14.02 26.27
CA THR A 92 18.91 14.00 27.13
C THR A 92 20.09 14.79 26.56
N ASN A 93 20.02 15.25 25.30
CA ASN A 93 21.14 15.87 24.58
C ASN A 93 22.42 15.01 24.63
N LEU A 94 22.26 13.68 24.62
CA LEU A 94 23.32 12.68 24.82
C LEU A 94 24.52 12.83 23.87
N PHE A 95 24.32 13.44 22.69
CA PHE A 95 25.36 13.74 21.69
C PHE A 95 25.71 15.24 21.58
N GLY A 96 25.60 15.97 22.70
CA GLY A 96 25.88 17.40 22.83
C GLY A 96 24.60 18.23 22.86
N LYS A 97 24.66 19.38 23.56
CA LYS A 97 23.59 20.38 23.53
C LYS A 97 23.25 20.68 22.07
N VAL A 98 21.99 20.50 21.77
CA VAL A 98 21.34 21.17 20.65
C VAL A 98 21.51 22.67 20.88
N ASP A 99 22.55 23.27 20.31
CA ASP A 99 22.68 24.73 20.31
C ASP A 99 21.53 25.28 19.46
N TYR A 100 20.60 25.94 20.13
CA TYR A 100 19.70 26.89 19.52
C TYR A 100 20.55 28.11 19.18
N THR A 101 21.19 28.11 18.01
CA THR A 101 21.81 29.34 17.52
C THR A 101 20.71 30.34 17.24
N ASP A 102 20.69 31.43 18.01
CA ASP A 102 19.88 32.62 17.76
C ASP A 102 20.26 33.22 16.40
N VAL A 103 19.54 32.80 15.36
CA VAL A 103 19.56 33.44 14.04
C VAL A 103 18.33 34.34 13.98
N GLU A 104 18.55 35.58 13.55
CA GLU A 104 17.60 36.68 13.46
C GLU A 104 16.14 36.28 13.18
N GLU A 105 15.24 37.03 13.81
CA GLU A 105 13.78 36.89 13.89
C GLU A 105 13.04 36.72 12.54
N SER A 106 13.72 36.91 11.41
CA SER A 106 13.19 36.71 10.06
C SER A 106 13.38 35.29 9.49
N GLN A 107 14.07 34.38 10.20
CA GLN A 107 14.44 33.04 9.71
C GLN A 107 14.20 31.90 10.73
N LYS A 108 13.18 32.02 11.58
CA LYS A 108 12.73 31.00 12.57
C LYS A 108 12.33 29.63 11.98
N ASP A 109 12.34 29.49 10.65
CA ASP A 109 11.75 28.37 9.91
C ASP A 109 12.73 27.25 9.50
N LYS A 110 13.95 27.23 10.04
CA LYS A 110 14.85 26.08 9.89
C LYS A 110 15.05 25.38 11.23
N VAL A 111 14.10 24.51 11.60
CA VAL A 111 14.25 23.51 12.69
C VAL A 111 15.25 22.42 12.26
N LEU A 112 16.49 22.82 12.00
CA LEU A 112 17.63 21.96 11.69
C LEU A 112 18.68 22.11 12.78
N VAL A 113 18.27 21.71 13.97
CA VAL A 113 19.18 21.22 15.01
C VAL A 113 20.08 20.13 14.40
N HIS A 114 21.33 20.48 14.14
CA HIS A 114 22.38 19.58 13.69
C HIS A 114 23.26 19.21 14.89
N SER A 115 23.16 17.96 15.35
CA SER A 115 24.25 17.40 16.18
C SER A 115 25.54 17.43 15.36
N LYS A 116 26.67 17.87 15.96
CA LYS A 116 27.98 17.81 15.30
C LYS A 116 28.45 16.37 15.08
N ASN A 117 27.94 15.41 15.85
CA ASN A 117 28.28 14.00 15.75
C ASN A 117 27.41 13.30 14.67
N PRO A 118 28.01 12.58 13.69
CA PRO A 118 27.25 11.85 12.66
C PRO A 118 26.28 10.81 13.24
N LEU A 119 26.65 10.14 14.34
CA LEU A 119 25.77 9.19 15.03
C LEU A 119 24.57 9.90 15.68
N GLY A 120 24.82 11.06 16.29
CA GLY A 120 23.76 11.92 16.83
C GLY A 120 22.77 12.34 15.75
N LYS A 121 23.25 12.72 14.55
CA LYS A 121 22.37 13.03 13.40
C LYS A 121 21.52 11.83 12.97
N LEU A 122 22.10 10.63 12.94
CA LEU A 122 21.39 9.42 12.57
C LEU A 122 20.25 9.12 13.55
N PHE A 123 20.53 9.05 14.86
CA PHE A 123 19.53 8.70 15.86
C PHE A 123 18.46 9.77 16.03
N ILE A 124 18.82 11.05 15.96
CA ILE A 124 17.84 12.15 15.99
C ILE A 124 16.88 12.08 14.79
N SER A 125 17.32 11.53 13.65
CA SER A 125 16.45 11.35 12.47
C SER A 125 15.33 10.34 12.72
N PHE A 126 15.48 9.43 13.69
CA PHE A 126 14.44 8.50 14.13
C PHE A 126 13.55 9.04 15.24
N SER A 127 13.80 10.24 15.79
CA SER A 127 12.92 10.79 16.83
C SER A 127 11.50 11.02 16.28
N PHE A 128 10.56 10.24 16.81
CA PHE A 128 9.16 10.30 16.42
C PHE A 128 8.55 11.67 16.73
N SER A 129 8.77 12.20 17.94
CA SER A 129 8.23 13.50 18.38
C SER A 129 8.63 14.64 17.45
N ARG A 130 9.90 14.67 17.04
CA ARG A 130 10.43 15.67 16.10
C ARG A 130 9.83 15.51 14.70
N ASN A 131 9.80 14.28 14.18
CA ASN A 131 9.24 14.00 12.86
C ASN A 131 7.74 14.32 12.81
N LEU A 132 7.00 14.03 13.87
CA LEU A 132 5.59 14.36 14.00
C LEU A 132 5.36 15.88 14.00
N ARG A 133 6.14 16.63 14.79
CA ARG A 133 6.06 18.10 14.79
C ARG A 133 6.39 18.69 13.43
N LYS A 134 7.41 18.16 12.74
CA LYS A 134 7.75 18.57 11.36
C LYS A 134 6.64 18.26 10.36
N MET A 135 5.94 17.14 10.52
CA MET A 135 4.85 16.74 9.64
C MET A 135 3.65 17.70 9.70
N PHE A 136 3.34 18.23 10.89
CA PHE A 136 2.28 19.23 11.09
C PHE A 136 2.73 20.68 10.94
N TRP A 137 4.02 20.90 10.68
CA TRP A 137 4.55 22.24 10.50
C TRP A 137 4.54 22.64 9.03
N THR A 138 4.08 23.86 8.74
CA THR A 138 4.04 24.40 7.38
C THR A 138 5.12 25.47 7.22
N PRO A 139 6.08 25.31 6.31
CA PRO A 139 7.10 26.33 6.05
C PRO A 139 6.48 27.60 5.48
N GLN A 140 6.78 28.76 6.09
CA GLN A 140 6.41 30.05 5.52
C GLN A 140 7.52 30.56 4.58
N ASN A 141 7.67 29.90 3.44
CA ASN A 141 8.62 30.37 2.42
C ASN A 141 8.01 31.56 1.67
N LYS A 142 8.33 32.78 2.11
CA LYS A 142 8.04 34.00 1.36
C LYS A 142 8.70 33.89 -0.03
N GLY A 143 7.89 33.88 -1.09
CA GLY A 143 8.37 33.83 -2.49
C GLY A 143 8.30 32.47 -3.18
N ASP A 144 7.68 31.44 -2.59
CA ASP A 144 7.51 30.13 -3.24
C ASP A 144 6.26 30.07 -4.14
N TYR A 145 6.43 30.41 -5.42
CA TYR A 145 5.39 30.31 -6.45
C TYR A 145 4.95 28.86 -6.74
N LEU A 146 5.69 27.85 -6.27
CA LEU A 146 5.38 26.43 -6.47
C LEU A 146 4.45 25.87 -5.39
N SER A 147 4.09 26.68 -4.39
CA SER A 147 3.18 26.29 -3.30
C SER A 147 1.81 25.79 -3.78
N VAL A 148 1.31 26.28 -4.92
CA VAL A 148 0.07 25.82 -5.56
C VAL A 148 0.10 24.31 -5.87
N PHE A 149 1.26 23.75 -6.19
CA PHE A 149 1.40 22.32 -6.46
C PHE A 149 1.15 21.46 -5.22
N ASN A 150 1.35 22.00 -4.01
CA ASN A 150 0.97 21.29 -2.80
C ASN A 150 -0.56 21.17 -2.69
N GLY A 151 -1.31 22.21 -3.06
CA GLY A 151 -2.77 22.16 -3.13
C GLY A 151 -3.27 21.13 -4.15
N ILE A 152 -2.69 21.11 -5.34
CA ILE A 152 -3.01 20.11 -6.38
C ILE A 152 -2.74 18.69 -5.86
N ARG A 153 -1.59 18.45 -5.21
CA ARG A 153 -1.27 17.14 -4.62
C ARG A 153 -2.31 16.69 -3.59
N VAL A 154 -2.79 17.60 -2.74
CA VAL A 154 -3.81 17.26 -1.73
C VAL A 154 -5.11 16.84 -2.40
N ILE A 155 -5.58 17.60 -3.39
CA ILE A 155 -6.81 17.29 -4.13
C ILE A 155 -6.67 15.95 -4.87
N SER A 156 -5.56 15.76 -5.59
CA SER A 156 -5.30 14.50 -6.30
C SER A 156 -5.20 13.31 -5.34
N MET A 157 -4.52 13.46 -4.19
CA MET A 157 -4.44 12.39 -3.18
C MET A 157 -5.81 12.04 -2.61
N GLY A 158 -6.63 13.06 -2.31
CA GLY A 158 -8.00 12.86 -1.84
C GLY A 158 -8.85 12.09 -2.84
N TYR A 159 -8.72 12.42 -4.13
CA TYR A 159 -9.46 11.73 -5.19
C TYR A 159 -9.00 10.27 -5.37
N ILE A 160 -7.69 9.99 -5.30
CA ILE A 160 -7.13 8.63 -5.32
C ILE A 160 -7.66 7.80 -4.13
N ILE A 161 -7.63 8.36 -2.91
CA ILE A 161 -8.13 7.70 -1.71
C ILE A 161 -9.63 7.39 -1.87
N PHE A 162 -10.40 8.36 -2.36
CA PHE A 162 -11.82 8.17 -2.64
C PHE A 162 -12.08 7.01 -3.61
N GLY A 163 -11.32 6.93 -4.71
CA GLY A 163 -11.39 5.83 -5.67
C GLY A 163 -11.10 4.47 -5.04
N HIS A 164 -9.99 4.34 -4.30
CA HIS A 164 -9.61 3.09 -3.64
C HIS A 164 -10.60 2.61 -2.59
N ILE A 165 -11.24 3.52 -1.85
CA ILE A 165 -12.30 3.17 -0.90
C ILE A 165 -13.48 2.53 -1.65
N HIS A 166 -13.93 3.14 -2.75
CA HIS A 166 -15.04 2.62 -3.54
C HIS A 166 -14.72 1.30 -4.26
N GLU A 167 -13.49 1.15 -4.78
CA GLU A 167 -13.03 -0.11 -5.37
C GLU A 167 -12.97 -1.22 -4.30
N SER A 168 -12.48 -0.92 -3.10
CA SER A 168 -12.45 -1.88 -1.98
C SER A 168 -13.84 -2.41 -1.63
N PHE A 169 -14.89 -1.57 -1.70
CA PHE A 169 -16.27 -2.02 -1.52
C PHE A 169 -16.76 -2.95 -2.64
N GLY A 170 -16.24 -2.82 -3.86
CA GLY A 170 -16.56 -3.70 -4.98
C GLY A 170 -16.00 -5.12 -4.81
N VAL A 171 -14.91 -5.28 -4.04
CA VAL A 171 -14.28 -6.57 -3.73
C VAL A 171 -15.01 -7.30 -2.59
N LEU A 172 -15.69 -6.57 -1.72
CA LEU A 172 -16.45 -7.15 -0.60
C LEU A 172 -17.83 -7.66 -1.05
N PRO A 173 -18.47 -8.59 -0.29
CA PRO A 173 -19.80 -9.06 -0.61
C PRO A 173 -20.82 -7.92 -0.66
N ILE A 174 -21.53 -7.83 -1.77
CA ILE A 174 -22.51 -6.78 -2.03
C ILE A 174 -23.91 -7.38 -1.88
N ALA A 175 -24.74 -6.78 -1.01
CA ALA A 175 -26.11 -7.23 -0.79
C ALA A 175 -27.00 -7.05 -2.04
N ASN A 176 -26.72 -6.03 -2.85
CA ASN A 176 -27.50 -5.69 -4.05
C ASN A 176 -26.59 -5.51 -5.28
N GLY A 177 -26.25 -6.61 -5.94
CA GLY A 177 -25.41 -6.57 -7.15
C GLY A 177 -26.05 -5.82 -8.34
N GLN A 178 -27.39 -5.76 -8.42
CA GLN A 178 -28.08 -5.05 -9.50
C GLN A 178 -27.93 -3.53 -9.37
N GLU A 179 -27.97 -3.01 -8.15
CA GLU A 179 -27.72 -1.59 -7.88
C GLU A 179 -26.27 -1.21 -8.18
N MET A 180 -25.32 -2.09 -7.87
CA MET A 180 -23.92 -1.87 -8.22
C MET A 180 -23.68 -1.85 -9.73
N ALA A 181 -24.35 -2.71 -10.51
CA ALA A 181 -24.27 -2.66 -11.97
C ALA A 181 -24.81 -1.33 -12.54
N LYS A 182 -25.85 -0.76 -11.93
CA LYS A 182 -26.36 0.57 -12.29
C LYS A 182 -25.36 1.68 -11.93
N ILE A 183 -24.72 1.58 -10.75
CA ILE A 183 -23.70 2.54 -10.33
C ILE A 183 -22.50 2.52 -11.30
N GLN A 184 -22.02 1.35 -11.70
CA GLN A 184 -20.88 1.21 -12.62
C GLN A 184 -21.11 1.89 -13.98
N THR A 185 -22.35 1.93 -14.47
CA THR A 185 -22.71 2.56 -15.75
C THR A 185 -23.15 4.02 -15.62
N SER A 186 -23.25 4.52 -14.39
CA SER A 186 -23.64 5.91 -14.11
C SER A 186 -22.46 6.89 -14.22
N TRP A 187 -22.77 8.18 -14.29
CA TRP A 187 -21.75 9.24 -14.21
C TRP A 187 -20.90 9.14 -12.93
N TYR A 188 -21.50 8.68 -11.83
CA TYR A 188 -20.83 8.49 -10.54
C TYR A 188 -19.81 7.35 -10.61
N GLY A 189 -20.15 6.24 -11.28
CA GLY A 189 -19.23 5.14 -11.53
C GLY A 189 -18.04 5.56 -12.39
N ILE A 190 -18.30 6.35 -13.45
CA ILE A 190 -17.24 6.92 -14.29
C ILE A 190 -16.31 7.83 -13.47
N PHE A 191 -16.87 8.66 -12.59
CA PHE A 191 -16.08 9.51 -11.68
C PHE A 191 -15.22 8.67 -10.73
N ILE A 192 -15.74 7.60 -10.13
CA ILE A 192 -14.93 6.69 -9.29
C ILE A 192 -13.78 6.09 -10.10
N MET A 193 -14.05 5.54 -11.28
CA MET A 193 -13.02 4.95 -12.14
C MET A 193 -12.01 5.98 -12.64
N GLY A 194 -12.41 7.24 -12.77
CA GLY A 194 -11.55 8.37 -13.08
C GLY A 194 -10.41 8.58 -12.06
N ALA A 195 -10.58 8.14 -10.81
CA ALA A 195 -9.58 8.29 -9.75
C ALA A 195 -8.26 7.56 -10.04
N PHE A 196 -8.28 6.46 -10.80
CA PHE A 196 -7.07 5.73 -11.18
C PHE A 196 -6.11 6.57 -12.04
N TYR A 197 -6.66 7.46 -12.87
CA TYR A 197 -5.89 8.37 -13.71
C TYR A 197 -5.37 9.59 -12.94
N ALA A 198 -5.86 9.84 -11.72
CA ALA A 198 -5.39 10.97 -10.91
C ALA A 198 -3.92 10.81 -10.47
N VAL A 199 -3.37 9.59 -10.51
CA VAL A 199 -1.95 9.31 -10.27
C VAL A 199 -1.05 10.03 -11.29
N ASP A 200 -1.53 10.26 -12.52
CA ASP A 200 -0.75 10.93 -13.57
C ASP A 200 -0.38 12.36 -13.20
N VAL A 201 -1.17 13.02 -12.35
CA VAL A 201 -0.85 14.34 -11.80
C VAL A 201 0.45 14.29 -10.99
N PHE A 202 0.68 13.23 -10.22
CA PHE A 202 1.92 13.06 -9.46
C PHE A 202 3.12 12.80 -10.38
N PHE A 203 2.94 12.06 -11.47
CA PHE A 203 3.99 11.86 -12.47
C PHE A 203 4.34 13.17 -13.17
N PHE A 204 3.35 13.95 -13.59
CA PHE A 204 3.54 15.25 -14.19
C PHE A 204 4.27 16.21 -13.25
N LEU A 205 3.80 16.36 -12.00
CA LEU A 205 4.43 17.25 -11.02
C LEU A 205 5.86 16.83 -10.67
N SER A 206 6.13 15.52 -10.62
CA SER A 206 7.48 14.99 -10.36
C SER A 206 8.42 15.27 -11.53
N ALA A 207 7.96 15.08 -12.77
CA ALA A 207 8.71 15.37 -13.98
C ALA A 207 8.98 16.88 -14.12
N PHE A 208 7.96 17.71 -13.91
CA PHE A 208 8.07 19.17 -13.92
C PHE A 208 9.11 19.66 -12.91
N LEU A 209 9.02 19.23 -11.65
CA LEU A 209 9.97 19.66 -10.62
C LEU A 209 11.39 19.15 -10.89
N GLY A 210 11.51 17.92 -11.40
CA GLY A 210 12.80 17.36 -11.81
C GLY A 210 13.46 18.20 -12.91
N ALA A 211 12.71 18.55 -13.96
CA ALA A 211 13.19 19.41 -15.04
C ALA A 211 13.51 20.84 -14.54
N TYR A 212 12.62 21.43 -13.74
CA TYR A 212 12.80 22.78 -13.17
C TYR A 212 14.09 22.91 -12.36
N LEU A 213 14.40 21.94 -11.50
CA LEU A 213 15.62 21.93 -10.69
C LEU A 213 16.89 21.62 -11.51
N MET A 214 16.71 21.09 -12.72
CA MET A 214 17.80 20.66 -13.59
C MET A 214 18.26 21.76 -14.56
N ILE A 215 17.34 22.61 -15.01
CA ILE A 215 17.64 23.77 -15.89
C ILE A 215 18.86 24.59 -15.42
N PRO A 216 18.96 25.04 -14.17
CA PRO A 216 20.12 25.83 -13.73
C PRO A 216 21.42 25.01 -13.67
N LYS A 217 21.33 23.69 -13.47
CA LYS A 217 22.51 22.81 -13.47
C LYS A 217 23.06 22.60 -14.88
N LEU A 218 22.18 22.66 -15.89
CA LEU A 218 22.52 22.49 -17.30
C LEU A 218 23.42 23.61 -17.84
N GLN A 219 23.23 24.83 -17.33
CA GLN A 219 23.89 26.03 -17.85
C GLN A 219 25.41 26.06 -17.63
N ASN A 220 25.94 25.28 -16.68
CA ASN A 220 27.36 25.30 -16.29
C ASN A 220 28.03 23.91 -16.25
N SER A 221 27.41 22.87 -16.83
CA SER A 221 27.89 21.48 -16.70
C SER A 221 28.37 20.89 -18.03
N ASN A 222 29.52 20.19 -17.99
CA ASN A 222 29.98 19.34 -19.10
C ASN A 222 29.09 18.09 -19.23
N LEU A 223 29.03 17.46 -20.42
CA LEU A 223 28.20 16.29 -20.71
C LEU A 223 28.35 15.15 -19.68
N LEU A 224 29.56 14.89 -19.19
CA LEU A 224 29.79 13.86 -18.16
C LEU A 224 29.12 14.23 -16.83
N SER A 225 29.23 15.48 -16.39
CA SER A 225 28.58 15.98 -15.18
C SER A 225 27.06 15.92 -15.30
N LEU A 226 26.53 16.19 -16.49
CA LEU A 226 25.11 16.08 -16.80
C LEU A 226 24.59 14.64 -16.61
N ILE A 227 25.27 13.66 -17.22
CA ILE A 227 24.92 12.24 -17.10
C ILE A 227 24.97 11.78 -15.63
N LEU A 228 26.01 12.16 -14.90
CA LEU A 228 26.14 11.83 -13.48
C LEU A 228 25.01 12.44 -12.64
N ASN A 229 24.61 13.69 -12.91
CA ASN A 229 23.47 14.33 -12.24
C ASN A 229 22.15 13.59 -12.50
N PHE A 230 21.91 13.15 -13.74
CA PHE A 230 20.74 12.34 -14.06
C PHE A 230 20.73 11.02 -13.30
N VAL A 231 21.82 10.27 -13.34
CA VAL A 231 21.95 8.99 -12.63
C VAL A 231 21.74 9.19 -11.12
N MET A 232 22.30 10.24 -10.54
CA MET A 232 22.15 10.58 -9.13
C MET A 232 20.69 10.88 -8.76
N ILE A 233 19.91 11.54 -9.63
CA ILE A 233 18.47 11.77 -9.41
C ILE A 233 17.71 10.43 -9.33
N TYR A 234 17.98 9.50 -10.24
CA TYR A 234 17.35 8.18 -10.22
C TYR A 234 17.75 7.38 -8.98
N ILE A 235 19.04 7.36 -8.62
CA ILE A 235 19.51 6.69 -7.40
C ILE A 235 18.81 7.25 -6.16
N HIS A 236 18.74 8.58 -6.01
CA HIS A 236 18.01 9.19 -4.89
C HIS A 236 16.54 8.82 -4.87
N ARG A 237 15.91 8.71 -6.05
CA ARG A 237 14.52 8.26 -6.17
C ARG A 237 14.36 6.82 -5.67
N PHE A 238 15.24 5.90 -6.05
CA PHE A 238 15.21 4.51 -5.59
C PHE A 238 15.45 4.39 -4.08
N ILE A 239 16.48 5.05 -3.55
CA ILE A 239 16.81 5.04 -2.11
C ILE A 239 15.66 5.61 -1.28
N ARG A 240 14.87 6.54 -1.83
CA ARG A 240 13.69 7.09 -1.14
C ARG A 240 12.47 6.15 -1.19
N LEU A 241 12.23 5.48 -2.31
CA LEU A 241 11.00 4.68 -2.52
C LEU A 241 11.08 3.26 -1.94
N ILE A 242 12.23 2.60 -2.11
CA ILE A 242 12.40 1.19 -1.73
C ILE A 242 12.14 0.97 -0.23
N PRO A 243 12.67 1.77 0.71
CA PRO A 243 12.45 1.54 2.14
C PRO A 243 10.98 1.61 2.54
N THR A 244 10.22 2.57 2.00
CA THR A 244 8.79 2.71 2.27
C THR A 244 7.97 1.54 1.71
N LEU A 245 8.29 1.09 0.49
CA LEU A 245 7.64 -0.07 -0.12
C LEU A 245 7.95 -1.36 0.65
N ALA A 246 9.21 -1.56 1.02
CA ALA A 246 9.64 -2.72 1.80
C ALA A 246 8.94 -2.75 3.17
N LEU A 247 8.82 -1.61 3.85
CA LEU A 247 8.10 -1.52 5.12
C LEU A 247 6.63 -1.87 4.95
N PHE A 248 5.96 -1.35 3.91
CA PHE A 248 4.55 -1.66 3.65
C PHE A 248 4.31 -3.14 3.33
N ILE A 249 5.15 -3.75 2.49
CA ILE A 249 5.10 -5.20 2.21
C ILE A 249 5.33 -6.00 3.49
N CYS A 250 6.32 -5.61 4.29
CA CYS A 250 6.61 -6.26 5.56
C CYS A 250 5.41 -6.16 6.52
N LEU A 251 4.76 -4.99 6.59
CA LEU A 251 3.55 -4.79 7.39
C LEU A 251 2.43 -5.74 6.95
N MET A 252 2.18 -5.81 5.64
CA MET A 252 1.13 -6.67 5.08
C MET A 252 1.41 -8.15 5.35
N LEU A 253 2.62 -8.64 5.07
CA LEU A 253 2.97 -10.04 5.27
C LEU A 253 3.04 -10.46 6.75
N THR A 254 3.33 -9.51 7.64
CA THR A 254 3.52 -9.79 9.07
C THR A 254 2.24 -9.66 9.86
N PHE A 255 1.51 -8.57 9.71
CA PHE A 255 0.39 -8.21 10.59
C PHE A 255 -0.97 -8.52 10.01
N LEU A 256 -1.13 -8.54 8.67
CA LEU A 256 -2.46 -8.68 8.07
C LEU A 256 -3.14 -9.99 8.49
N ASN A 257 -2.40 -11.07 8.71
CA ASN A 257 -2.99 -12.33 9.20
C ASN A 257 -3.54 -12.26 10.63
N PHE A 258 -3.19 -11.23 11.41
CA PHE A 258 -3.60 -11.07 12.81
C PHE A 258 -4.61 -9.93 13.02
N LEU A 259 -4.86 -9.09 12.00
CA LEU A 259 -5.73 -7.91 12.13
C LEU A 259 -7.23 -8.25 12.08
N GLY A 260 -7.60 -9.45 11.65
CA GLY A 260 -8.99 -9.85 11.53
C GLY A 260 -9.17 -11.35 11.58
N ASN A 261 -10.40 -11.74 11.89
CA ASN A 261 -10.88 -13.12 11.89
C ASN A 261 -12.26 -13.14 11.23
N GLY A 262 -12.58 -14.21 10.50
CA GLY A 262 -13.91 -14.40 9.93
C GLY A 262 -13.91 -15.00 8.52
N PRO A 263 -15.09 -15.34 8.00
CA PRO A 263 -15.22 -16.03 6.70
C PRO A 263 -14.72 -15.19 5.52
N LEU A 264 -14.80 -13.85 5.61
CA LEU A 264 -14.28 -12.96 4.58
C LEU A 264 -12.77 -12.75 4.68
N TRP A 265 -12.15 -13.11 5.82
CA TRP A 265 -10.71 -12.92 6.00
C TRP A 265 -9.89 -13.86 5.12
N GLU A 266 -10.39 -15.07 4.81
CA GLU A 266 -9.74 -15.98 3.87
C GLU A 266 -9.65 -15.38 2.46
N MET A 267 -10.65 -14.58 2.06
CA MET A 267 -10.60 -13.87 0.78
C MET A 267 -9.53 -12.77 0.79
N ILE A 268 -9.44 -12.01 1.88
CA ILE A 268 -8.41 -10.98 2.06
C ILE A 268 -7.00 -11.62 2.06
N ASP A 269 -6.80 -12.74 2.76
CA ASP A 269 -5.54 -13.50 2.74
C ASP A 269 -5.21 -13.99 1.32
N TYR A 270 -6.18 -14.57 0.61
CA TYR A 270 -5.98 -15.05 -0.76
C TYR A 270 -5.64 -13.93 -1.77
N LEU A 271 -6.25 -12.75 -1.64
CA LEU A 271 -6.04 -11.64 -2.56
C LEU A 271 -4.81 -10.80 -2.22
N LEU A 272 -4.52 -10.57 -0.95
CA LEU A 272 -3.48 -9.62 -0.52
C LEU A 272 -2.22 -10.28 0.03
N VAL A 273 -2.34 -11.43 0.71
CA VAL A 273 -1.21 -12.04 1.42
C VAL A 273 -0.52 -13.12 0.58
N GLN A 274 -1.29 -14.10 0.09
CA GLN A 274 -0.73 -15.25 -0.65
C GLN A 274 0.06 -14.84 -1.91
N PRO A 275 -0.43 -13.89 -2.74
CA PRO A 275 0.32 -13.41 -3.90
C PRO A 275 1.61 -12.71 -3.49
N CYS A 276 1.57 -11.91 -2.43
CA CYS A 276 2.73 -11.22 -1.90
C CYS A 276 3.77 -12.15 -1.26
N GLN A 277 3.38 -13.27 -0.66
CA GLN A 277 4.35 -14.25 -0.17
C GLN A 277 5.25 -14.79 -1.29
N LYS A 278 4.73 -14.87 -2.52
CA LYS A 278 5.47 -15.38 -3.68
C LYS A 278 6.12 -14.28 -4.53
N TYR A 279 5.46 -13.15 -4.66
CA TYR A 279 5.84 -12.07 -5.59
C TYR A 279 6.20 -10.75 -4.88
N TRP A 280 6.52 -10.73 -3.58
CA TRP A 280 6.94 -9.49 -2.90
C TRP A 280 8.13 -8.79 -3.59
N TRP A 281 9.07 -9.58 -4.12
CA TRP A 281 10.28 -9.06 -4.74
C TRP A 281 10.00 -8.27 -6.00
N THR A 282 8.92 -8.60 -6.75
CA THR A 282 8.59 -7.93 -8.01
C THR A 282 8.23 -6.46 -7.79
N VAL A 283 7.75 -6.11 -6.60
CA VAL A 283 7.50 -4.71 -6.22
C VAL A 283 8.78 -3.97 -5.93
N LEU A 284 9.71 -4.59 -5.21
CA LEU A 284 10.98 -3.95 -4.87
C LEU A 284 11.87 -3.76 -6.11
N THR A 285 11.78 -4.66 -7.07
CA THR A 285 12.49 -4.58 -8.36
C THR A 285 11.72 -3.83 -9.44
N PHE A 286 10.52 -3.30 -9.13
CA PHE A 286 9.64 -2.61 -10.08
C PHE A 286 9.29 -3.44 -11.34
N SER A 287 9.26 -4.76 -11.22
CA SER A 287 8.93 -5.71 -12.29
C SER A 287 7.52 -6.31 -12.18
N ASN A 288 6.64 -5.72 -11.36
CA ASN A 288 5.25 -6.15 -11.20
C ASN A 288 4.44 -6.14 -12.50
N ASN A 289 4.81 -5.30 -13.47
CA ASN A 289 4.13 -5.25 -14.77
C ASN A 289 4.41 -6.50 -15.63
N PHE A 290 5.45 -7.26 -15.31
CA PHE A 290 5.88 -8.44 -16.08
C PHE A 290 5.60 -9.76 -15.36
N TYR A 291 5.51 -9.73 -14.04
CA TYR A 291 5.34 -10.91 -13.22
C TYR A 291 4.22 -10.72 -12.18
N PRO A 292 3.36 -11.72 -11.98
CA PRO A 292 3.33 -13.00 -12.69
C PRO A 292 2.70 -12.91 -14.09
N PRO A 293 2.99 -13.88 -14.99
CA PRO A 293 2.31 -13.98 -16.28
C PRO A 293 0.80 -14.20 -16.12
N SER A 294 0.04 -13.82 -17.15
CA SER A 294 -1.42 -13.75 -17.18
C SER A 294 -2.12 -14.92 -16.48
N GLY A 295 -3.14 -14.60 -15.67
CA GLY A 295 -3.95 -15.59 -14.94
C GLY A 295 -3.48 -15.89 -13.52
N LYS A 296 -2.51 -15.13 -12.98
CA LYS A 296 -2.08 -15.21 -11.58
C LYS A 296 -2.17 -13.84 -10.91
N LEU A 297 -2.55 -13.83 -9.64
CA LEU A 297 -2.52 -12.62 -8.80
C LEU A 297 -1.06 -12.25 -8.48
N GLY A 298 -0.71 -10.98 -8.71
CA GLY A 298 0.57 -10.41 -8.31
C GLY A 298 0.52 -9.77 -6.93
N CYS A 299 1.68 -9.40 -6.40
CA CYS A 299 1.73 -8.68 -5.13
C CYS A 299 1.30 -7.23 -5.31
N MET A 300 0.30 -6.78 -4.54
CA MET A 300 -0.25 -5.42 -4.61
C MET A 300 -0.72 -5.03 -6.02
N THR A 301 -1.22 -6.01 -6.78
CA THR A 301 -1.93 -5.73 -8.03
C THR A 301 -3.31 -5.20 -7.66
N VAL A 302 -3.61 -3.98 -8.07
CA VAL A 302 -4.96 -3.42 -7.97
C VAL A 302 -5.81 -4.13 -9.04
N LEU A 303 -6.99 -4.62 -8.64
CA LEU A 303 -7.92 -5.34 -9.52
C LEU A 303 -8.60 -4.40 -10.52
#